data_AF-A0AAJ6XEJ4-F1
#
_entry.id   AF-A0AAJ6XEJ4-F1
#
_cell.length_a   1.000
_cell.length_b   1.000
_cell.length_c   1.000
_cell.angle_alpha   90.00
_cell.angle_beta   90.00
_cell.angle_gamma   90.00
#
_symmetry.space_group_name_H-M   'P 1'
#
loop_
_entity.id
_entity.type
_entity.pdbx_description
1 polymer ?
#
loop_
_entity_poly.entity_id
_entity_poly.type
_entity_poly.pdbx_seq_one_letter_code
_entity_poly.pdbx_strand_id
1 'polypeptide(L)'
;MTYYEDDSVVLDVRIRMEGDKIDDNSKGDYVNLRDENGAGERCNHFGCCWGLGGSVFWYWVKLVVTFAFFGLLAAACVEWVGPFLMDKEIIPIINWETTTFSTPVLVVLLFASVALFPTLLLPSSPSMWVAGMTFGYGFGFLLIITAAAVGVSLPYFIGSLFLHKIRRWFDKYPKRAAILRAAGEGNWFHQFRAVALIRISPFPYILYNYCAVATNVKYGPYFLGSLAGMVPEIFVAIYTGIVIRTLADASNDRHALSAPQIVFTVFGFCATVVATIIITVYAKRQLKVMQDEPLLA
;
A
#
# COMPACT_ATOMS: atom_id res chain seq x y z
N MET A 1 -33.17 -2.31 -71.21
CA MET A 1 -32.13 -2.97 -72.02
C MET A 1 -30.95 -1.99 -72.06
N THR A 2 -29.97 -2.18 -71.14
CA THR A 2 -28.51 -2.35 -71.41
C THR A 2 -27.78 -1.03 -71.75
N TYR A 3 -26.77 -0.49 -71.06
CA TYR A 3 -25.76 -0.96 -70.08
C TYR A 3 -25.30 0.22 -69.17
N TYR A 4 -24.66 -0.10 -68.03
CA TYR A 4 -23.95 0.79 -67.07
C TYR A 4 -22.44 0.87 -67.37
N GLU A 5 -21.79 1.97 -66.96
CA GLU A 5 -20.47 2.12 -66.29
C GLU A 5 -20.17 3.64 -66.23
N ASP A 6 -20.44 4.30 -65.10
CA ASP A 6 -19.53 4.63 -63.99
C ASP A 6 -18.13 5.10 -64.41
N ASP A 7 -17.85 6.39 -64.21
CA ASP A 7 -16.52 6.85 -63.84
C ASP A 7 -16.60 8.26 -63.23
N SER A 8 -16.26 8.30 -61.95
CA SER A 8 -16.14 9.47 -61.09
C SER A 8 -14.89 10.28 -61.41
N VAL A 9 -15.03 11.57 -61.71
CA VAL A 9 -13.93 12.53 -61.51
C VAL A 9 -14.48 13.88 -61.04
N VAL A 10 -14.08 14.23 -59.82
CA VAL A 10 -14.43 15.44 -59.08
C VAL A 10 -13.80 16.66 -59.75
N LEU A 11 -14.61 17.71 -59.94
CA LEU A 11 -14.18 18.99 -60.52
C LEU A 11 -13.17 19.71 -59.61
N ASP A 12 -12.05 20.03 -60.23
CA ASP A 12 -10.94 20.84 -59.75
C ASP A 12 -11.38 22.31 -59.52
N VAL A 13 -11.27 22.80 -58.28
CA VAL A 13 -11.49 24.21 -57.94
C VAL A 13 -10.15 24.94 -57.99
N ARG A 14 -9.93 25.66 -59.09
CA ARG A 14 -8.85 26.64 -59.27
C ARG A 14 -8.91 27.72 -58.19
N ILE A 15 -7.85 27.80 -57.38
CA ILE A 15 -7.51 29.05 -56.68
C ILE A 15 -6.19 29.57 -57.25
N ARG A 16 -6.32 30.74 -57.87
CA ARG A 16 -5.28 31.56 -58.49
C ARG A 16 -4.46 32.21 -57.38
N MET A 17 -3.21 31.78 -57.20
CA MET A 17 -2.20 32.59 -56.49
C MET A 17 -1.33 33.28 -57.53
N GLU A 18 -1.35 34.60 -57.47
CA GLU A 18 -0.54 35.55 -58.23
C GLU A 18 0.94 35.27 -57.96
N GLY A 19 1.70 34.94 -59.01
CA GLY A 19 3.16 34.95 -58.97
C GLY A 19 3.69 36.30 -59.41
N ASP A 20 4.83 36.72 -58.86
CA ASP A 20 5.75 37.61 -59.57
C ASP A 20 7.21 37.20 -59.31
N LYS A 21 7.89 36.92 -60.44
CA LYS A 21 9.34 36.82 -60.75
C LYS A 21 10.14 35.57 -60.26
N ILE A 22 10.43 34.59 -61.14
CA ILE A 22 11.41 34.51 -62.28
C ILE A 22 12.83 34.20 -61.77
N ASP A 23 13.26 32.92 -61.80
CA ASP A 23 14.15 32.21 -62.79
C ASP A 23 15.66 32.50 -62.52
N ASP A 24 16.63 31.58 -62.64
CA ASP A 24 16.72 30.30 -63.34
C ASP A 24 17.97 29.50 -62.86
N ASN A 25 18.04 28.24 -63.29
CA ASN A 25 19.22 27.40 -63.55
C ASN A 25 19.39 26.10 -62.74
N SER A 26 18.47 25.17 -63.02
CA SER A 26 18.73 23.83 -63.59
C SER A 26 20.16 23.26 -63.57
N LYS A 27 20.34 22.12 -62.87
CA LYS A 27 20.69 20.83 -63.50
C LYS A 27 20.77 19.72 -62.44
N GLY A 28 19.80 18.83 -62.46
CA GLY A 28 20.04 17.43 -62.08
C GLY A 28 20.50 16.68 -63.33
N ASP A 29 21.50 15.81 -63.20
CA ASP A 29 21.55 14.61 -64.02
C ASP A 29 22.38 13.50 -63.38
N TYR A 30 21.95 12.28 -63.67
CA TYR A 30 22.26 11.01 -63.03
C TYR A 30 23.64 10.45 -63.43
N VAL A 31 24.16 9.48 -62.66
CA VAL A 31 24.47 8.10 -63.09
C VAL A 31 25.42 7.38 -62.10
N ASN A 32 25.12 6.10 -61.97
CA ASN A 32 25.60 5.05 -61.09
C ASN A 32 27.04 4.54 -61.34
N LEU A 33 27.63 4.07 -60.23
CA LEU A 33 28.41 2.83 -60.04
C LEU A 33 29.68 2.51 -60.85
N ARG A 34 30.75 2.39 -60.04
CA ARG A 34 31.73 1.29 -59.96
C ARG A 34 32.90 1.34 -60.94
N ASP A 35 34.08 1.56 -60.37
CA ASP A 35 35.21 0.67 -60.62
C ASP A 35 35.98 0.38 -59.31
N GLU A 36 36.04 -0.91 -59.00
CA GLU A 36 36.92 -1.52 -58.01
C GLU A 36 38.28 -1.77 -58.66
N ASN A 37 39.37 -1.52 -57.91
CA ASN A 37 40.67 -2.23 -57.90
C ASN A 37 41.74 -1.27 -57.33
N GLY A 38 42.41 -1.52 -56.20
CA GLY A 38 42.36 -2.65 -55.30
C GLY A 38 43.32 -2.48 -54.11
N ALA A 39 43.17 -3.41 -53.16
CA ALA A 39 44.15 -3.93 -52.20
C ALA A 39 44.80 -2.95 -51.18
N GLY A 40 44.77 -3.19 -49.87
CA GLY A 40 44.29 -4.33 -49.11
C GLY A 40 44.46 -4.10 -47.60
N GLU A 41 43.42 -4.51 -46.86
CA GLU A 41 43.42 -5.13 -45.53
C GLU A 41 44.54 -4.84 -44.52
N ARG A 42 44.14 -4.33 -43.34
CA ARG A 42 44.05 -5.19 -42.15
C ARG A 42 43.19 -4.59 -41.03
N CYS A 43 42.08 -5.26 -40.71
CA CYS A 43 41.44 -5.21 -39.41
C CYS A 43 42.38 -5.78 -38.35
N ASN A 44 42.41 -5.19 -37.15
CA ASN A 44 42.60 -5.94 -35.92
C ASN A 44 41.85 -5.31 -34.73
N HIS A 45 40.75 -5.98 -34.42
CA HIS A 45 40.08 -6.18 -33.15
C HIS A 45 40.98 -6.01 -31.90
N PHE A 46 40.58 -5.16 -30.93
CA PHE A 46 40.49 -5.47 -29.48
C PHE A 46 40.13 -4.22 -28.64
N GLY A 47 39.06 -4.30 -27.83
CA GLY A 47 38.92 -3.46 -26.62
C GLY A 47 37.57 -2.74 -26.38
N CYS A 48 36.49 -3.49 -26.14
CA CYS A 48 35.32 -3.01 -25.40
C CYS A 48 35.67 -2.80 -23.91
N CYS A 49 35.22 -1.72 -23.26
CA CYS A 49 34.27 -1.76 -22.12
C CYS A 49 34.19 -0.44 -21.30
N TRP A 50 32.94 -0.15 -20.90
CA TRP A 50 32.50 0.53 -19.66
C TRP A 50 32.26 2.05 -19.66
N GLY A 51 30.96 2.40 -19.60
CA GLY A 51 30.49 3.75 -19.30
C GLY A 51 28.99 3.86 -19.04
N LEU A 52 28.32 2.86 -18.44
CA LEU A 52 26.89 2.97 -18.07
C LEU A 52 26.53 2.47 -16.64
N GLY A 53 27.51 2.08 -15.82
CA GLY A 53 27.27 1.52 -14.48
C GLY A 53 27.18 2.53 -13.32
N GLY A 54 27.63 3.77 -13.51
CA GLY A 54 27.81 4.73 -12.41
C GLY A 54 26.51 5.27 -11.80
N SER A 55 25.50 5.55 -12.63
CA SER A 55 24.22 6.15 -12.19
C SER A 55 23.39 5.17 -11.35
N VAL A 56 23.34 3.90 -11.76
CA VAL A 56 22.61 2.85 -11.05
C VAL A 56 23.31 2.51 -9.73
N PHE A 57 24.64 2.42 -9.72
CA PHE A 57 25.41 2.17 -8.50
C PHE A 57 25.22 3.29 -7.47
N TRP A 58 25.31 4.56 -7.88
CA TRP A 58 25.10 5.70 -6.98
C TRP A 58 23.66 5.80 -6.46
N TYR A 59 22.67 5.35 -7.23
CA TYR A 59 21.28 5.24 -6.77
C TYR A 59 21.15 4.21 -5.63
N TRP A 60 21.75 3.03 -5.79
CA TRP A 60 21.73 1.99 -4.74
C TRP A 60 22.49 2.43 -3.49
N VAL A 61 23.65 3.08 -3.64
CA VAL A 61 24.41 3.63 -2.51
C VAL A 61 23.60 4.68 -1.76
N LYS A 62 22.95 5.63 -2.46
CA LYS A 62 22.06 6.62 -1.83
C LYS A 62 20.88 5.97 -1.11
N LEU A 63 20.30 4.93 -1.70
CA LEU A 63 19.20 4.19 -1.10
C LEU A 63 19.63 3.49 0.19
N VAL A 64 20.78 2.80 0.16
CA VAL A 64 21.35 2.12 1.34
C VAL A 64 21.71 3.13 2.44
N VAL A 65 22.34 4.25 2.10
CA VAL A 65 22.67 5.31 3.06
C VAL A 65 21.42 5.93 3.67
N THR A 66 20.39 6.17 2.88
CA THR A 66 19.10 6.70 3.37
C THR A 66 18.43 5.70 4.29
N PHE A 67 18.40 4.41 3.93
CA PHE A 67 17.84 3.35 4.77
C PHE A 67 18.63 3.19 6.07
N ALA A 68 19.96 3.28 6.02
CA ALA A 68 20.82 3.24 7.19
C ALA A 68 20.60 4.45 8.10
N PHE A 69 20.44 5.65 7.53
CA PHE A 69 20.13 6.86 8.30
C PHE A 69 18.76 6.76 8.98
N PHE A 70 17.71 6.34 8.27
CA PHE A 70 16.40 6.10 8.87
C PHE A 70 16.43 4.96 9.89
N GLY A 71 17.23 3.91 9.65
CA GLY A 71 17.43 2.82 10.59
C GLY A 71 18.13 3.28 11.87
N LEU A 72 19.13 4.14 11.76
CA LEU A 72 19.85 4.73 12.89
C LEU A 72 18.95 5.70 13.66
N LEU A 73 18.17 6.52 12.95
CA LEU A 73 17.18 7.43 13.54
C LEU A 73 16.08 6.65 14.26
N ALA A 74 15.61 5.54 13.68
CA ALA A 74 14.66 4.65 14.30
C ALA A 74 15.25 3.97 15.54
N ALA A 75 16.50 3.50 15.48
CA ALA A 75 17.21 2.93 16.62
C ALA A 75 17.39 3.95 17.75
N ALA A 76 17.79 5.18 17.43
CA ALA A 76 17.90 6.26 18.40
C ALA A 76 16.53 6.64 18.99
N CYS A 77 15.46 6.68 18.19
CA CYS A 77 14.10 6.85 18.69
C CYS A 77 13.68 5.68 19.60
N VAL A 78 14.05 4.45 19.27
CA VAL A 78 13.75 3.27 20.12
C VAL A 78 14.55 3.33 21.43
N GLU A 79 15.80 3.79 21.41
CA GLU A 79 16.62 3.95 22.62
C GLU A 79 16.22 5.14 23.50
N TRP A 80 15.69 6.23 22.94
CA TRP A 80 15.34 7.43 23.71
C TRP A 80 13.84 7.56 23.99
N VAL A 81 13.01 7.37 22.97
CA VAL A 81 11.54 7.50 23.06
C VAL A 81 10.92 6.20 23.54
N GLY A 82 11.51 5.06 23.19
CA GLY A 82 11.08 3.73 23.65
C GLY A 82 11.03 3.61 25.16
N PRO A 83 12.13 3.78 25.91
CA PRO A 83 12.10 3.70 27.37
C PRO A 83 11.24 4.80 28.00
N PHE A 84 11.18 6.00 27.43
CA PHE A 84 10.32 7.06 27.95
C PHE A 84 8.81 6.71 27.89
N LEU A 85 8.33 6.19 26.76
CA LEU A 85 6.93 5.78 26.61
C LEU A 85 6.63 4.46 27.32
N MET A 86 7.58 3.53 27.33
CA MET A 86 7.47 2.26 28.04
C MET A 86 7.37 2.47 29.54
N ASP A 87 8.32 3.18 30.14
CA ASP A 87 8.43 3.29 31.60
C ASP A 87 7.36 4.20 32.20
N LYS A 88 6.92 5.24 31.48
CA LYS A 88 5.94 6.21 32.01
C LYS A 88 4.48 5.88 31.74
N GLU A 89 4.17 5.32 30.57
CA GLU A 89 2.78 5.19 30.14
C GLU A 89 2.41 3.71 30.00
N ILE A 90 3.19 2.95 29.23
CA ILE A 90 2.80 1.60 28.80
C ILE A 90 2.96 0.58 29.93
N ILE A 91 4.13 0.50 30.58
CA ILE A 91 4.41 -0.45 31.67
C ILE A 91 3.48 -0.23 32.88
N PRO A 92 3.30 0.98 33.43
CA PRO A 92 2.38 1.16 34.55
C PRO A 92 0.92 0.87 34.19
N ILE A 93 0.48 1.15 32.96
CA ILE A 93 -0.86 0.77 32.48
C ILE A 93 -0.99 -0.75 32.38
N ILE A 94 -0.02 -1.45 31.78
CA ILE A 94 -0.03 -2.91 31.65
C ILE A 94 -0.01 -3.56 33.03
N ASN A 95 0.86 -3.08 33.92
CA ASN A 95 1.02 -3.65 35.25
C ASN A 95 -0.23 -3.38 36.08
N TRP A 96 -0.82 -2.18 36.00
CA TRP A 96 -2.12 -1.89 36.61
C TRP A 96 -3.23 -2.78 36.04
N GLU A 97 -3.34 -2.92 34.73
CA GLU A 97 -4.43 -3.66 34.08
C GLU A 97 -4.34 -5.18 34.35
N THR A 98 -3.13 -5.74 34.37
CA THR A 98 -2.90 -7.17 34.66
C THR A 98 -2.99 -7.52 36.15
N THR A 99 -2.70 -6.58 37.06
CA THR A 99 -2.81 -6.80 38.51
C THR A 99 -4.20 -6.43 39.07
N THR A 100 -4.92 -5.52 38.43
CA THR A 100 -6.22 -5.01 38.92
C THR A 100 -7.39 -5.88 38.49
N PHE A 101 -7.32 -6.53 37.32
CA PHE A 101 -8.47 -7.25 36.75
C PHE A 101 -8.19 -8.74 36.62
N SER A 102 -9.19 -9.56 36.96
CA SER A 102 -9.15 -10.99 36.67
C SER A 102 -9.19 -11.23 35.16
N THR A 103 -8.58 -12.33 34.70
CA THR A 103 -8.55 -12.72 33.28
C THR A 103 -9.89 -12.59 32.54
N PRO A 104 -11.05 -13.01 33.08
CA PRO A 104 -12.33 -12.84 32.39
C PRO A 104 -12.76 -11.37 32.25
N VAL A 105 -12.49 -10.51 33.24
CA VAL A 105 -12.80 -9.08 33.15
C VAL A 105 -11.93 -8.41 32.09
N LEU A 106 -10.65 -8.77 32.04
CA LEU A 106 -9.73 -8.27 31.01
C LEU A 106 -10.19 -8.65 29.59
N VAL A 107 -10.65 -9.89 29.38
CA VAL A 107 -11.19 -10.32 28.08
C VAL A 107 -12.36 -9.43 27.65
N VAL A 108 -13.28 -9.13 28.57
CA VAL A 108 -14.45 -8.28 28.29
C VAL A 108 -14.02 -6.85 27.97
N LEU A 109 -13.09 -6.27 28.72
CA LEU A 109 -12.59 -4.91 28.50
C LEU A 109 -11.86 -4.77 27.17
N LEU A 110 -10.98 -5.72 26.83
CA LEU A 110 -10.25 -5.74 25.57
C LEU A 110 -11.19 -5.96 24.38
N PHE A 111 -12.16 -6.86 24.52
CA PHE A 111 -13.19 -7.07 23.51
C PHE A 111 -14.01 -5.78 23.28
N ALA A 112 -14.52 -5.17 24.35
CA ALA A 112 -15.32 -3.96 24.27
C ALA A 112 -14.54 -2.78 23.66
N SER A 113 -13.28 -2.60 24.05
CA SER A 113 -12.44 -1.53 23.50
C SER A 113 -12.17 -1.72 22.00
N VAL A 114 -11.74 -2.91 21.56
CA VAL A 114 -11.51 -3.19 20.14
C VAL A 114 -12.80 -3.07 19.32
N ALA A 115 -13.96 -3.45 19.88
CA ALA A 115 -15.25 -3.35 19.21
C ALA A 115 -15.78 -1.90 19.14
N LEU A 116 -15.60 -1.08 20.18
CA LEU A 116 -16.23 0.24 20.27
C LEU A 116 -15.33 1.37 19.80
N PHE A 117 -14.01 1.28 19.99
CA PHE A 117 -13.08 2.37 19.67
C PHE A 117 -13.12 2.79 18.20
N PRO A 118 -13.20 1.89 17.21
CA PRO A 118 -13.34 2.29 15.81
C PRO A 118 -14.60 3.12 15.54
N THR A 119 -15.66 2.92 16.33
CA THR A 119 -16.92 3.68 16.29
C THR A 119 -16.81 5.05 16.97
N LEU A 120 -15.84 5.21 17.87
CA LEU A 120 -15.56 6.47 18.56
C LEU A 120 -14.40 7.23 17.93
N LEU A 121 -13.88 6.76 16.79
CA LEU A 121 -12.67 7.28 16.13
C LEU A 121 -11.42 7.20 17.01
N LEU A 122 -11.40 6.27 17.97
CA LEU A 122 -10.28 6.00 18.85
C LEU A 122 -9.41 4.86 18.30
N PRO A 123 -8.08 4.90 18.49
CA PRO A 123 -7.20 3.82 18.05
C PRO A 123 -7.38 2.57 18.91
N SER A 124 -7.57 1.41 18.28
CA SER A 124 -7.68 0.11 18.98
C SER A 124 -6.32 -0.56 19.25
N SER A 125 -5.23 0.00 18.73
CA SER A 125 -3.89 -0.59 18.81
C SER A 125 -3.42 -0.90 20.24
N PRO A 126 -3.61 -0.02 21.25
CA PRO A 126 -3.20 -0.32 22.62
C PRO A 126 -3.86 -1.59 23.17
N SER A 127 -5.18 -1.72 23.00
CA SER A 127 -5.93 -2.92 23.43
C SER A 127 -5.46 -4.19 22.71
N MET A 128 -5.12 -4.09 21.42
CA MET A 128 -4.60 -5.23 20.66
C MET A 128 -3.21 -5.66 21.16
N TRP A 129 -2.36 -4.71 21.56
CA TRP A 129 -1.07 -5.02 22.18
C TRP A 129 -1.26 -5.73 23.52
N VAL A 130 -2.17 -5.24 24.37
CA VAL A 130 -2.49 -5.89 25.66
C VAL A 130 -3.04 -7.30 25.46
N ALA A 131 -3.93 -7.49 24.48
CA ALA A 131 -4.38 -8.82 24.11
C ALA A 131 -3.23 -9.74 23.67
N GLY A 132 -2.26 -9.22 22.92
CA GLY A 132 -1.06 -9.95 22.53
C GLY A 132 -0.14 -10.31 23.71
N MET A 133 0.05 -9.38 24.64
CA MET A 133 0.86 -9.58 25.86
C MET A 133 0.30 -10.69 26.75
N THR A 134 -1.02 -10.70 26.91
CA THR A 134 -1.69 -11.59 27.87
C THR A 134 -2.03 -12.94 27.26
N PHE A 135 -2.49 -12.97 26.01
CA PHE A 135 -3.10 -14.16 25.40
C PHE A 135 -2.31 -14.75 24.21
N GLY A 136 -1.27 -14.04 23.74
CA GLY A 136 -0.44 -14.46 22.61
C GLY A 136 -1.22 -14.61 21.30
N TYR A 137 -0.66 -15.35 20.34
CA TYR A 137 -1.26 -15.50 19.01
C TYR A 137 -2.56 -16.30 18.96
N GLY A 138 -2.75 -17.31 19.80
CA GLY A 138 -3.94 -18.16 19.72
C GLY A 138 -5.20 -17.43 20.19
N PHE A 139 -5.31 -17.26 21.50
CA PHE A 139 -6.47 -16.61 22.10
C PHE A 139 -6.53 -15.11 21.81
N GLY A 140 -5.38 -14.42 21.71
CA GLY A 140 -5.34 -13.01 21.36
C GLY A 140 -5.87 -12.74 19.94
N PHE A 141 -5.52 -13.56 18.96
CA PHE A 141 -6.07 -13.43 17.60
C PHE A 141 -7.59 -13.65 17.59
N LEU A 142 -8.08 -14.71 18.25
CA LEU A 142 -9.51 -15.00 18.32
C LEU A 142 -10.30 -13.87 19.00
N LEU A 143 -9.76 -13.32 20.09
CA LEU A 143 -10.36 -12.17 20.77
C LEU A 143 -10.42 -10.95 19.85
N ILE A 144 -9.29 -10.59 19.23
CA ILE A 144 -9.20 -9.38 18.41
C ILE A 144 -10.07 -9.52 17.15
N ILE A 145 -10.03 -10.65 16.44
CA ILE A 145 -10.78 -10.81 15.18
C ILE A 145 -12.30 -10.82 15.42
N THR A 146 -12.76 -11.41 16.53
CA THR A 146 -14.20 -11.41 16.89
C THR A 146 -14.66 -10.03 17.36
N ALA A 147 -13.84 -9.32 18.14
CA ALA A 147 -14.12 -7.92 18.50
C ALA A 147 -14.11 -7.00 17.28
N ALA A 148 -13.14 -7.18 16.38
CA ALA A 148 -13.03 -6.42 15.13
C ALA A 148 -14.24 -6.63 14.22
N ALA A 149 -14.83 -7.83 14.20
CA ALA A 149 -16.09 -8.08 13.48
C ALA A 149 -17.21 -7.13 13.94
N VAL A 150 -17.34 -6.91 15.25
CA VAL A 150 -18.29 -5.92 15.79
C VAL A 150 -17.83 -4.49 15.43
N GLY A 151 -16.54 -4.19 15.60
CA GLY A 151 -15.98 -2.86 15.36
C GLY A 151 -15.96 -2.38 13.91
N VAL A 152 -16.04 -3.27 12.92
CA VAL A 152 -16.26 -2.88 11.52
C VAL A 152 -17.75 -2.76 11.18
N SER A 153 -18.60 -3.52 11.86
CA SER A 153 -20.04 -3.55 11.59
C SER A 153 -20.75 -2.31 12.11
N LEU A 154 -20.42 -1.86 13.33
CA LEU A 154 -21.06 -0.69 13.94
C LEU A 154 -20.89 0.59 13.09
N PRO A 155 -19.67 1.00 12.69
CA PRO A 155 -19.46 2.18 11.87
C PRO A 155 -20.09 2.08 10.49
N TYR A 156 -20.19 0.88 9.93
CA TYR A 156 -20.86 0.67 8.65
C TYR A 156 -22.32 1.12 8.77
N PHE A 157 -23.10 0.56 9.71
CA PHE A 157 -24.50 0.95 9.87
C PHE A 157 -24.67 2.41 10.29
N ILE A 158 -23.81 2.91 11.20
CA ILE A 158 -23.85 4.32 11.66
C ILE A 158 -23.44 5.30 10.55
N GLY A 159 -22.54 4.90 9.64
CA GLY A 159 -22.05 5.72 8.55
C GLY A 159 -23.14 6.20 7.59
N SER A 160 -24.26 5.47 7.52
CA SER A 160 -25.46 5.91 6.78
C SER A 160 -25.98 7.27 7.25
N LEU A 161 -25.86 7.61 8.53
CA LEU A 161 -26.30 8.89 9.10
C LEU A 161 -25.45 10.08 8.64
N PHE A 162 -24.21 9.83 8.23
CA PHE A 162 -23.26 10.87 7.86
C PHE A 162 -23.03 10.98 6.34
N LEU A 163 -23.86 10.32 5.53
CA LEU A 163 -23.76 10.28 4.06
C LEU A 163 -23.53 11.65 3.42
N HIS A 164 -24.29 12.67 3.84
CA HIS A 164 -24.17 14.01 3.27
C HIS A 164 -22.80 14.66 3.55
N LYS A 165 -22.26 14.47 4.76
CA LYS A 165 -20.95 14.99 5.17
C LYS A 165 -19.81 14.24 4.48
N ILE A 166 -19.95 12.93 4.30
CA ILE A 166 -18.99 12.09 3.58
C ILE A 166 -18.94 12.49 2.10
N ARG A 167 -20.09 12.71 1.45
CA ARG A 167 -20.16 13.17 0.05
C ARG A 167 -19.44 14.52 -0.13
N ARG A 168 -19.69 15.49 0.76
CA ARG A 168 -18.96 16.78 0.73
C ARG A 168 -17.44 16.62 0.93
N TRP A 169 -17.00 15.65 1.72
CA TRP A 169 -15.57 15.33 1.86
C TRP A 169 -14.99 14.71 0.58
N PHE A 170 -15.76 13.88 -0.12
CA PHE A 170 -15.36 13.27 -1.40
C PHE A 170 -15.11 14.35 -2.46
N ASP A 171 -15.94 15.39 -2.50
CA ASP A 171 -15.77 16.52 -3.43
C ASP A 171 -14.47 17.31 -3.15
N LYS A 172 -14.06 17.40 -1.88
CA LYS A 172 -12.81 18.07 -1.48
C LYS A 172 -11.55 17.24 -1.79
N TYR A 173 -11.66 15.91 -1.84
CA TYR A 173 -10.52 14.99 -2.04
C TYR A 173 -10.81 13.94 -3.14
N PRO A 174 -10.89 14.36 -4.42
CA PRO A 174 -11.37 13.52 -5.51
C PRO A 174 -10.52 12.26 -5.74
N LYS A 175 -9.19 12.35 -5.55
CA LYS A 175 -8.28 11.20 -5.67
C LYS A 175 -8.58 10.09 -4.66
N ARG A 176 -8.93 10.45 -3.41
CA ARG A 176 -9.28 9.48 -2.36
C ARG A 176 -10.69 8.93 -2.59
N ALA A 177 -11.61 9.79 -3.02
CA ALA A 177 -12.96 9.40 -3.38
C ALA A 177 -13.00 8.39 -4.53
N ALA A 178 -12.12 8.52 -5.53
CA ALA A 178 -12.05 7.60 -6.67
C ALA A 178 -11.75 6.16 -6.24
N ILE A 179 -10.72 5.96 -5.41
CA ILE A 179 -10.35 4.63 -4.88
C ILE A 179 -11.53 4.02 -4.10
N LEU A 180 -12.19 4.85 -3.29
CA LEU A 180 -13.30 4.42 -2.46
C LEU A 180 -14.56 4.09 -3.28
N ARG A 181 -14.85 4.84 -4.35
CA ARG A 181 -15.96 4.57 -5.27
C ARG A 181 -15.72 3.32 -6.10
N ALA A 182 -14.51 3.12 -6.63
CA ALA A 182 -14.13 1.91 -7.35
C ALA A 182 -14.32 0.65 -6.50
N ALA A 183 -14.08 0.73 -5.19
CA ALA A 183 -14.33 -0.40 -4.29
C ALA A 183 -15.81 -0.81 -4.18
N GLY A 184 -16.73 0.09 -4.51
CA GLY A 184 -18.18 -0.16 -4.55
C GLY A 184 -18.68 -0.76 -5.86
N GLU A 185 -17.86 -0.75 -6.90
CA GLU A 185 -18.24 -1.21 -8.24
C GLU A 185 -18.06 -2.73 -8.39
N GLY A 186 -18.61 -3.27 -9.46
CA GLY A 186 -18.45 -4.68 -9.82
C GLY A 186 -19.25 -5.68 -8.96
N ASN A 187 -18.80 -6.93 -9.01
CA ASN A 187 -19.48 -8.06 -8.36
C ASN A 187 -19.07 -8.21 -6.88
N TRP A 188 -19.76 -9.11 -6.16
CA TRP A 188 -19.54 -9.35 -4.73
C TRP A 188 -18.07 -9.66 -4.39
N PHE A 189 -17.38 -10.44 -5.24
CA PHE A 189 -15.99 -10.82 -5.02
C PHE A 189 -15.02 -9.66 -5.30
N HIS A 190 -15.31 -8.82 -6.30
CA HIS A 190 -14.55 -7.61 -6.59
C HIS A 190 -14.59 -6.65 -5.40
N GLN A 191 -15.79 -6.39 -4.87
CA GLN A 191 -15.96 -5.56 -3.67
C GLN A 191 -15.18 -6.12 -2.46
N PHE A 192 -15.25 -7.44 -2.24
CA PHE A 192 -14.51 -8.11 -1.15
C PHE A 192 -13.00 -7.89 -1.29
N ARG A 193 -12.48 -8.10 -2.50
CA ARG A 193 -11.06 -7.94 -2.79
C ARG A 193 -10.62 -6.48 -2.64
N ALA A 194 -11.40 -5.55 -3.16
CA ALA A 194 -11.12 -4.12 -3.03
C ALA A 194 -11.10 -3.67 -1.56
N VAL A 195 -12.07 -4.10 -0.75
CA VAL A 195 -12.12 -3.84 0.70
C VAL A 195 -10.86 -4.39 1.39
N ALA A 196 -10.52 -5.66 1.16
CA ALA A 196 -9.35 -6.28 1.78
C ALA A 196 -8.06 -5.54 1.42
N LEU A 197 -7.91 -5.17 0.14
CA LEU A 197 -6.76 -4.40 -0.33
C LEU A 197 -6.69 -3.01 0.28
N ILE A 198 -7.82 -2.31 0.45
CA ILE A 198 -7.86 -1.00 1.10
C ILE A 198 -7.41 -1.10 2.56
N ARG A 199 -7.83 -2.14 3.29
CA ARG A 199 -7.40 -2.37 4.68
C ARG A 199 -5.91 -2.64 4.81
N ILE A 200 -5.34 -3.37 3.86
CA ILE A 200 -3.90 -3.67 3.80
C ILE A 200 -3.10 -2.42 3.41
N SER A 201 -3.71 -1.52 2.64
CA SER A 201 -3.09 -0.25 2.25
C SER A 201 -2.94 0.69 3.46
N PRO A 202 -2.03 1.67 3.42
CA PRO A 202 -1.86 2.67 4.48
C PRO A 202 -3.02 3.69 4.54
N PHE A 203 -4.20 3.35 4.00
CA PHE A 203 -5.38 4.18 4.08
C PHE A 203 -5.93 4.16 5.52
N PRO A 204 -6.29 5.32 6.12
CA PRO A 204 -6.78 5.35 7.49
C PRO A 204 -8.06 4.52 7.65
N TYR A 205 -7.96 3.38 8.31
CA TYR A 205 -9.03 2.38 8.39
C TYR A 205 -10.28 2.93 9.11
N ILE A 206 -10.09 3.83 10.08
CA ILE A 206 -11.16 4.52 10.80
C ILE A 206 -12.02 5.35 9.83
N LEU A 207 -11.42 5.99 8.82
CA LEU A 207 -12.18 6.74 7.81
C LEU A 207 -12.95 5.79 6.89
N TYR A 208 -12.30 4.68 6.49
CA TYR A 208 -12.91 3.72 5.58
C TYR A 208 -14.16 3.06 6.18
N ASN A 209 -14.14 2.75 7.48
CA ASN A 209 -15.26 2.21 8.25
C ASN A 209 -16.58 2.93 8.01
N TYR A 210 -16.58 4.27 7.94
CA TYR A 210 -17.78 5.08 7.70
C TYR A 210 -18.04 5.31 6.21
N CYS A 211 -16.98 5.42 5.42
CA CYS A 211 -17.11 5.72 4.00
C CYS A 211 -17.61 4.53 3.17
N ALA A 212 -17.44 3.29 3.66
CA ALA A 212 -17.87 2.09 2.95
C ALA A 212 -19.37 2.08 2.58
N VAL A 213 -20.22 2.65 3.44
CA VAL A 213 -21.65 2.81 3.11
C VAL A 213 -21.89 3.90 2.07
N ALA A 214 -21.11 4.97 2.10
CA ALA A 214 -21.20 6.04 1.12
C ALA A 214 -20.76 5.61 -0.28
N THR A 215 -20.03 4.50 -0.39
CA THR A 215 -19.49 3.95 -1.63
C THR A 215 -20.30 2.79 -2.19
N ASN A 216 -21.53 2.53 -1.71
CA ASN A 216 -22.39 1.42 -2.19
C ASN A 216 -21.76 0.00 -2.10
N VAL A 217 -20.75 -0.19 -1.24
CA VAL A 217 -20.20 -1.52 -0.98
C VAL A 217 -21.23 -2.32 -0.20
N LYS A 218 -21.53 -3.55 -0.63
CA LYS A 218 -22.46 -4.43 0.09
C LYS A 218 -21.86 -4.83 1.45
N TYR A 219 -22.72 -5.07 2.44
CA TYR A 219 -22.26 -5.42 3.79
C TYR A 219 -21.45 -6.73 3.83
N GLY A 220 -21.86 -7.77 3.11
CA GLY A 220 -21.14 -9.07 3.09
C GLY A 220 -19.69 -8.96 2.61
N PRO A 221 -19.43 -8.40 1.41
CA PRO A 221 -18.07 -8.14 0.92
C PRO A 221 -17.27 -7.23 1.84
N TYR A 222 -17.89 -6.18 2.36
CA TYR A 222 -17.26 -5.27 3.31
C TYR A 222 -16.81 -5.99 4.60
N PHE A 223 -17.70 -6.79 5.18
CA PHE A 223 -17.47 -7.48 6.44
C PHE A 223 -16.34 -8.51 6.29
N LEU A 224 -16.47 -9.42 5.32
CA LEU A 224 -15.46 -10.46 5.09
C LEU A 224 -14.15 -9.89 4.59
N GLY A 225 -14.20 -8.90 3.70
CA GLY A 225 -13.01 -8.23 3.17
C GLY A 225 -12.26 -7.48 4.27
N SER A 226 -13.00 -6.87 5.21
CA SER A 226 -12.38 -6.19 6.35
C SER A 226 -11.68 -7.17 7.29
N LEU A 227 -12.34 -8.27 7.65
CA LEU A 227 -11.74 -9.29 8.50
C LEU A 227 -10.47 -9.89 7.86
N ALA A 228 -10.54 -10.26 6.58
CA ALA A 228 -9.40 -10.79 5.85
C ALA A 228 -8.25 -9.77 5.73
N GLY A 229 -8.58 -8.51 5.41
CA GLY A 229 -7.60 -7.44 5.26
C GLY A 229 -6.95 -6.99 6.56
N MET A 230 -7.60 -7.19 7.71
CA MET A 230 -7.06 -6.85 9.04
C MET A 230 -6.13 -7.92 9.60
N VAL A 231 -6.15 -9.15 9.07
CA VAL A 231 -5.31 -10.24 9.59
C VAL A 231 -3.83 -9.85 9.74
N PRO A 232 -3.15 -9.28 8.72
CA PRO A 232 -1.74 -8.90 8.85
C PRO A 232 -1.50 -7.87 9.97
N GLU A 233 -2.39 -6.88 10.09
CA GLU A 233 -2.33 -5.85 11.14
C GLU A 233 -2.45 -6.47 12.54
N ILE A 234 -3.39 -7.40 12.72
CA ILE A 234 -3.61 -8.09 14.00
C ILE A 234 -2.37 -8.90 14.41
N PHE A 235 -1.74 -9.61 13.47
CA PHE A 235 -0.50 -10.35 13.75
C PHE A 235 0.64 -9.43 14.20
N VAL A 236 0.80 -8.28 13.54
CA VAL A 236 1.80 -7.27 13.92
C VAL A 236 1.50 -6.68 15.29
N ALA A 237 0.23 -6.38 15.60
CA ALA A 237 -0.16 -5.88 16.91
C ALA A 237 0.11 -6.89 18.03
N ILE A 238 -0.23 -8.17 17.83
CA ILE A 238 0.04 -9.23 18.81
C ILE A 238 1.56 -9.40 19.01
N TYR A 239 2.32 -9.42 17.92
CA TYR A 239 3.79 -9.49 17.98
C TYR A 239 4.36 -8.35 18.81
N THR A 240 3.90 -7.13 18.55
CA THR A 240 4.31 -5.92 19.26
C THR A 240 4.04 -6.07 20.76
N GLY A 241 2.85 -6.55 21.14
CA GLY A 241 2.54 -6.90 22.52
C GLY A 241 3.55 -7.88 23.13
N ILE A 242 3.80 -9.01 22.48
CA ILE A 242 4.74 -10.03 22.98
C ILE A 242 6.15 -9.45 23.19
N VAL A 243 6.62 -8.61 22.27
CA VAL A 243 7.91 -7.92 22.39
C VAL A 243 7.91 -6.94 23.57
N ILE A 244 6.84 -6.15 23.74
CA ILE A 244 6.70 -5.24 24.89
C ILE A 244 6.84 -6.00 26.20
N ARG A 245 6.12 -7.12 26.34
CA ARG A 245 6.21 -7.98 27.53
C ARG A 245 7.61 -8.54 27.73
N THR A 246 8.24 -9.05 26.68
CA THR A 246 9.59 -9.62 26.75
C THR A 246 10.63 -8.57 27.18
N LEU A 247 10.50 -7.33 26.70
CA LEU A 247 11.36 -6.21 27.10
C LEU A 247 11.12 -5.80 28.56
N ALA A 248 9.87 -5.78 29.01
CA ALA A 248 9.51 -5.44 30.39
C ALA A 248 9.96 -6.51 31.40
N ASP A 249 9.90 -7.80 31.03
CA ASP A 249 10.40 -8.89 31.86
C ASP A 249 11.94 -8.83 31.97
N ALA A 250 12.63 -8.51 30.86
CA ALA A 250 14.09 -8.38 30.82
C ALA A 250 14.65 -7.14 31.52
N SER A 251 13.85 -6.09 31.73
CA SER A 251 14.28 -4.90 32.47
C SER A 251 14.10 -5.07 33.98
N ASN A 252 13.09 -5.84 34.42
CA ASN A 252 12.82 -6.10 35.84
C ASN A 252 13.74 -7.19 36.42
N ASP A 253 13.98 -8.26 35.67
CA ASP A 253 14.95 -9.28 36.06
C ASP A 253 16.31 -8.93 35.44
N ARG A 254 17.35 -8.73 36.26
CA ARG A 254 18.75 -8.58 35.82
C ARG A 254 19.32 -9.88 35.24
N HIS A 255 18.57 -10.56 34.38
CA HIS A 255 18.96 -11.75 33.66
C HIS A 255 19.11 -11.39 32.19
N ALA A 256 20.35 -11.49 31.71
CA ALA A 256 20.66 -11.33 30.30
C ALA A 256 19.78 -12.29 29.49
N LEU A 257 18.94 -11.73 28.62
CA LEU A 257 18.14 -12.47 27.66
C LEU A 257 18.99 -13.55 26.98
N SER A 258 18.51 -14.80 27.00
CA SER A 258 19.23 -15.91 26.39
C SER A 258 19.45 -15.61 24.90
N ALA A 259 20.69 -15.64 24.43
CA ALA A 259 21.08 -15.35 23.05
C ALA A 259 20.15 -15.98 21.97
N PRO A 260 19.70 -17.25 22.08
CA PRO A 260 18.75 -17.81 21.12
C PRO A 260 17.38 -17.11 21.12
N GLN A 261 16.87 -16.66 22.27
CA GLN A 261 15.57 -15.97 22.35
C GLN A 261 15.61 -14.59 21.69
N ILE A 262 16.72 -13.87 21.80
CA ILE A 262 16.94 -12.61 21.06
C ILE A 262 16.98 -12.90 19.56
N VAL A 263 17.75 -13.92 19.14
CA VAL A 263 17.88 -14.28 17.72
C VAL A 263 16.53 -14.64 17.10
N PHE A 264 15.73 -15.48 17.76
CA PHE A 264 14.40 -15.84 17.27
C PHE A 264 13.44 -14.65 17.24
N THR A 265 13.50 -13.76 18.25
CA THR A 265 12.68 -12.55 18.28
C THR A 265 13.03 -11.61 17.14
N VAL A 266 14.33 -11.31 16.95
CA VAL A 266 14.82 -10.43 15.88
C VAL A 266 14.54 -11.03 14.50
N PHE A 267 14.74 -12.34 14.33
CA PHE A 267 14.41 -13.02 13.08
C PHE A 267 12.90 -12.95 12.78
N GLY A 268 12.06 -13.18 13.78
CA GLY A 268 10.60 -13.03 13.68
C GLY A 268 10.18 -11.61 13.31
N PHE A 269 10.84 -10.60 13.88
CA PHE A 269 10.63 -9.19 13.52
C PHE A 269 10.98 -8.92 12.06
N CYS A 270 12.17 -9.32 11.63
CA CYS A 270 12.61 -9.12 10.24
C CYS A 270 11.67 -9.82 9.25
N ALA A 271 11.26 -11.06 9.55
CA ALA A 271 10.33 -11.80 8.73
C ALA A 271 8.95 -11.13 8.64
N THR A 272 8.41 -10.63 9.76
CA THR A 272 7.11 -9.93 9.78
C THR A 272 7.17 -8.59 9.05
N VAL A 273 8.25 -7.81 9.22
CA VAL A 273 8.44 -6.53 8.50
C VAL A 273 8.53 -6.78 6.99
N VAL A 274 9.33 -7.75 6.55
CA VAL A 274 9.46 -8.10 5.13
C VAL A 274 8.12 -8.57 4.56
N ALA A 275 7.43 -9.48 5.25
CA ALA A 275 6.11 -9.95 4.83
C ALA A 275 5.10 -8.79 4.71
N THR A 276 5.08 -7.89 5.69
CA THR A 276 4.21 -6.71 5.68
C THR A 276 4.52 -5.81 4.49
N ILE A 277 5.80 -5.50 4.24
CA ILE A 277 6.21 -4.68 3.08
C ILE A 277 5.76 -5.32 1.77
N ILE A 278 5.99 -6.63 1.59
CA ILE A 278 5.59 -7.35 0.38
C ILE A 278 4.07 -7.27 0.19
N ILE A 279 3.31 -7.56 1.25
CA ILE A 279 1.85 -7.54 1.23
C ILE A 279 1.32 -6.12 0.94
N THR A 280 1.86 -5.10 1.57
CA THR A 280 1.47 -3.70 1.35
C THR A 280 1.83 -3.22 -0.07
N VAL A 281 3.02 -3.57 -0.59
CA VAL A 281 3.42 -3.23 -1.96
C VAL A 281 2.54 -3.93 -2.98
N TYR A 282 2.24 -5.22 -2.76
CA TYR A 282 1.33 -5.98 -3.61
C TYR A 282 -0.07 -5.35 -3.58
N ALA A 283 -0.59 -5.02 -2.40
CA ALA A 283 -1.90 -4.41 -2.27
C ALA A 283 -1.99 -3.05 -2.98
N LYS A 284 -0.96 -2.21 -2.82
CA LYS A 284 -0.87 -0.91 -3.50
C LYS A 284 -0.82 -1.06 -5.02
N ARG A 285 -0.10 -2.07 -5.54
CA ARG A 285 -0.05 -2.34 -6.98
C ARG A 285 -1.42 -2.80 -7.50
N GLN A 286 -2.08 -3.70 -6.80
CA GLN A 286 -3.40 -4.22 -7.21
C GLN A 286 -4.49 -3.15 -7.15
N LEU A 287 -4.47 -2.26 -6.15
CA LEU A 287 -5.40 -1.12 -6.08
C LEU A 287 -5.22 -0.16 -7.25
N LYS A 288 -3.99 0.06 -7.73
CA LYS A 288 -3.75 0.87 -8.94
C LYS A 288 -4.32 0.22 -10.18
N VAL A 289 -4.09 -1.09 -10.36
CA VAL A 289 -4.65 -1.84 -11.49
C VAL A 289 -6.18 -1.76 -11.50
N MET A 290 -6.83 -1.92 -10.35
CA MET A 290 -8.30 -1.77 -10.23
C MET A 290 -8.79 -0.34 -10.51
N GLN A 291 -7.96 0.67 -10.25
CA GLN A 291 -8.30 2.06 -10.55
C GLN A 291 -8.15 2.37 -12.05
N ASP A 292 -7.21 1.71 -12.73
CA ASP A 292 -6.90 1.90 -14.15
C ASP A 292 -7.71 0.96 -15.06
N GLU A 293 -8.40 -0.05 -14.50
CA GLU A 293 -9.33 -0.92 -15.23
C GLU A 293 -10.51 -0.04 -15.70
N PRO A 294 -10.68 0.17 -17.03
CA PRO A 294 -11.63 1.13 -17.54
C PRO A 294 -13.04 0.74 -17.12
N LEU A 295 -13.81 1.76 -16.71
CA LEU A 295 -15.25 1.78 -16.43
C LEU A 295 -16.07 1.17 -17.58
N LEU A 296 -15.96 -0.14 -17.79
CA LEU A 296 -16.67 -0.95 -18.77
C LEU A 296 -17.52 -1.97 -18.01
N ALA A 297 -18.52 -1.46 -17.31
CA ALA A 297 -19.71 -2.19 -16.92
C ALA A 297 -20.89 -1.22 -16.83
#